data_AF-A0A0K8RKI2-F1
#
_entry.id   AF-A0A0K8RKI2-F1
#
_cell.length_a   1.000
_cell.length_b   1.000
_cell.length_c   1.000
_cell.angle_alpha   90.00
_cell.angle_beta   90.00
_cell.angle_gamma   90.00
#
_symmetry.space_group_name_H-M   'P 1'
#
loop_
_entity.id
_entity.type
_entity.pdbx_description
1 polymer ?
#
loop_
_entity_poly.entity_id
_entity_poly.type
_entity_poly.pdbx_seq_one_letter_code
_entity_poly.pdbx_strand_id
1 'polypeptide(L)'
;MPLMVRDVHLAEYAVFGILMGANLAVGLYFALNRRSRRMNSDEAFLGSRTLGIVPLSLSILATLVSAIGVVGFTAHFYTYGLHWLWSLVPLLFLVPVVSRIVVPVFYNL
;
A
#
# COMPACT_ATOMS: atom_id res chain seq x y z
N MET A 1 36.54 12.05 -1.70
CA MET A 1 35.41 12.15 -0.74
C MET A 1 35.27 10.79 -0.07
N PRO A 2 35.79 10.62 1.15
CA PRO A 2 35.81 9.30 1.79
C PRO A 2 34.39 8.90 2.19
N LEU A 3 34.07 7.64 1.91
CA LEU A 3 32.80 6.99 2.21
C LEU A 3 32.59 6.97 3.73
N MET A 4 31.65 7.78 4.20
CA MET A 4 31.13 7.77 5.55
C MET A 4 30.30 6.50 5.75
N VAL A 5 30.98 5.37 5.90
CA VAL A 5 30.39 4.10 6.35
C VAL A 5 30.06 4.31 7.82
N ARG A 6 28.87 4.87 8.05
CA ARG A 6 28.29 5.05 9.37
C ARG A 6 28.06 3.66 9.95
N ASP A 7 28.65 3.37 11.11
CA ASP A 7 28.44 2.10 11.81
C ASP A 7 26.93 1.87 11.98
N VAL A 8 26.41 0.87 11.26
CA VAL A 8 25.01 0.46 11.41
C VAL A 8 24.84 -0.03 12.84
N HIS A 9 23.97 0.63 13.58
CA HIS A 9 23.82 0.32 14.99
C HIS A 9 23.12 -1.04 15.09
N LEU A 10 23.51 -1.87 16.07
CA LEU A 10 22.88 -3.18 16.29
C LEU A 10 21.35 -3.10 16.39
N ALA A 11 20.83 -1.96 16.88
CA ALA A 11 19.42 -1.65 16.93
C ALA A 11 18.74 -1.59 15.55
N GLU A 12 19.40 -1.03 14.52
CA GLU A 12 18.84 -0.91 13.16
C GLU A 12 18.67 -2.29 12.52
N TYR A 13 19.65 -3.17 12.71
CA TYR A 13 19.57 -4.56 12.25
C TYR A 13 18.50 -5.35 13.00
N ALA A 14 18.41 -5.18 14.32
CA ALA A 14 17.39 -5.83 15.14
C ALA A 14 15.97 -5.41 14.72
N VAL A 15 15.72 -4.12 14.52
CA VAL A 15 14.41 -3.61 14.06
C VAL A 15 14.08 -4.14 12.66
N PHE A 16 15.05 -4.14 11.73
CA PHE A 16 14.86 -4.69 10.40
C PHE A 16 14.50 -6.18 10.44
N GLY A 17 15.24 -6.98 11.21
CA GLY A 17 14.98 -8.41 11.37
C GLY A 17 13.60 -8.70 11.98
N ILE A 18 13.20 -7.94 13.01
CA ILE A 18 11.88 -8.08 13.63
C ILE A 18 10.77 -7.70 12.64
N LEU A 19 10.90 -6.58 11.93
CA LEU A 19 9.90 -6.12 10.97
C LEU A 19 9.75 -7.13 9.82
N MET A 20 10.86 -7.61 9.28
CA MET A 20 10.87 -8.59 8.19
C MET A 20 10.25 -9.90 8.67
N GLY A 21 10.69 -10.39 9.84
CA GLY A 21 10.14 -11.60 10.47
C GLY A 21 8.63 -11.50 10.74
N ALA A 22 8.15 -10.36 11.22
CA ALA A 22 6.73 -10.13 11.46
C ALA A 22 5.91 -10.15 10.15
N ASN A 23 6.38 -9.46 9.10
CA ASN A 23 5.72 -9.47 7.79
C ASN A 23 5.68 -10.88 7.20
N LEU A 24 6.80 -11.62 7.28
CA LEU A 24 6.89 -12.98 6.79
C LEU A 24 6.00 -13.93 7.59
N ALA A 25 5.93 -13.78 8.92
CA ALA A 25 5.11 -14.62 9.79
C ALA A 25 3.62 -14.48 9.46
N VAL A 26 3.13 -13.25 9.21
CA VAL A 26 1.74 -13.03 8.76
C VAL A 26 1.49 -13.70 7.41
N GLY A 27 2.39 -13.49 6.43
CA GLY A 27 2.28 -14.14 5.12
C GLY A 27 2.29 -15.67 5.20
N LEU A 28 3.17 -16.24 6.02
CA LEU A 28 3.31 -17.68 6.21
C LEU A 28 2.10 -18.28 6.95
N TYR A 29 1.55 -17.56 7.94
CA TYR A 29 0.31 -17.94 8.61
C TYR A 29 -0.84 -18.07 7.60
N PHE A 30 -1.04 -17.07 6.73
CA PHE A 30 -2.05 -17.14 5.68
C PHE A 30 -1.75 -18.21 4.62
N ALA A 31 -0.48 -18.49 4.32
CA ALA A 31 -0.10 -19.51 3.32
C ALA A 31 -0.26 -20.96 3.81
N LEU A 32 0.03 -21.23 5.09
CA LEU A 32 -0.01 -22.57 5.68
C LEU A 32 -1.39 -22.94 6.23
N ASN A 33 -2.23 -21.96 6.58
CA ASN A 33 -3.54 -22.24 7.13
C ASN A 33 -4.43 -22.93 6.07
N ARG A 34 -4.82 -24.20 6.32
CA ARG A 34 -5.63 -25.00 5.38
C ARG A 34 -6.98 -24.37 5.01
N ARG A 35 -7.49 -23.45 5.85
CA ARG A 35 -8.69 -22.66 5.56
C ARG A 35 -8.48 -21.65 4.43
N SER A 36 -7.26 -21.10 4.28
CA SER A 36 -6.85 -20.25 3.16
C SER A 36 -6.71 -21.04 1.85
N ARG A 37 -6.22 -22.30 1.92
CA ARG A 37 -6.14 -23.20 0.75
C ARG A 37 -7.50 -23.67 0.20
N ARG A 38 -8.56 -23.58 1.00
CA ARG A 38 -9.94 -23.93 0.59
C ARG A 38 -10.76 -22.71 0.18
N MET A 39 -10.24 -21.49 0.35
CA MET A 39 -10.87 -20.30 -0.21
C MET A 39 -10.83 -20.45 -1.72
N ASN A 40 -12.01 -20.39 -2.32
CA ASN A 40 -12.14 -20.29 -3.77
C ASN A 40 -11.33 -19.06 -4.22
N SER A 41 -10.80 -19.03 -5.44
CA SER A 41 -10.08 -17.85 -5.97
C SER A 41 -10.90 -16.57 -5.77
N ASP A 42 -12.22 -16.68 -5.88
CA ASP A 42 -13.17 -15.61 -5.64
C ASP A 42 -13.19 -15.12 -4.18
N GLU A 43 -13.04 -15.99 -3.18
CA GLU A 43 -12.98 -15.57 -1.78
C GLU A 43 -11.63 -14.92 -1.41
N ALA A 44 -10.54 -15.36 -2.05
CA ALA A 44 -9.21 -14.79 -1.84
C ALA A 44 -9.03 -13.42 -2.51
N PHE A 45 -9.61 -13.22 -3.71
CA PHE A 45 -9.52 -11.95 -4.44
C PHE A 45 -10.68 -10.99 -4.14
N LEU A 46 -11.90 -11.48 -3.90
CA LEU A 46 -13.09 -10.65 -3.69
C LEU A 46 -13.53 -10.57 -2.22
N GLY A 47 -12.87 -11.30 -1.29
CA GLY A 47 -13.22 -11.29 0.14
C GLY A 47 -14.70 -11.57 0.38
N SER A 48 -15.21 -12.60 -0.31
CA SER A 48 -16.63 -13.00 -0.36
C SER A 48 -17.63 -11.90 -0.77
N ARG A 49 -17.20 -10.80 -1.39
CA ARG A 49 -18.01 -9.59 -1.65
C ARG A 49 -18.67 -8.99 -0.38
N THR A 50 -18.23 -9.40 0.81
CA THR A 50 -18.75 -8.90 2.10
C THR A 50 -17.76 -8.01 2.85
N LEU A 51 -16.59 -7.73 2.27
CA LEU A 51 -15.65 -6.76 2.83
C LEU A 51 -16.34 -5.40 3.00
N GLY A 52 -16.51 -4.97 4.25
CA GLY A 52 -17.09 -3.67 4.56
C GLY A 52 -16.29 -2.51 3.96
N ILE A 53 -16.92 -1.33 3.88
CA ILE A 53 -16.31 -0.12 3.29
C ILE A 53 -14.98 0.25 3.96
N VAL A 54 -14.86 0.03 5.28
CA VAL A 54 -13.67 0.39 6.07
C VAL A 54 -12.44 -0.47 5.72
N PRO A 55 -12.48 -1.81 5.79
CA PRO A 55 -11.33 -2.64 5.39
C PRO A 55 -11.02 -2.52 3.89
N LEU A 56 -12.04 -2.29 3.05
CA LEU A 56 -11.84 -2.10 1.62
C LEU A 56 -11.06 -0.80 1.31
N SER A 57 -11.45 0.32 1.92
CA SER A 57 -10.75 1.60 1.70
C SER A 57 -9.33 1.57 2.26
N LEU A 58 -9.11 0.92 3.40
CA LEU A 58 -7.77 0.73 3.97
C LEU A 58 -6.85 -0.06 3.03
N SER A 59 -7.35 -1.10 2.37
CA SER A 59 -6.58 -1.88 1.40
C SER A 59 -6.18 -1.04 0.16
N ILE A 60 -7.10 -0.21 -0.33
CA ILE A 60 -6.82 0.72 -1.45
C ILE A 60 -5.74 1.72 -1.05
N LEU A 61 -5.86 2.33 0.15
CA LEU A 61 -4.85 3.25 0.68
C LEU A 61 -3.50 2.57 0.85
N ALA A 62 -3.47 1.35 1.38
CA ALA A 62 -2.24 0.57 1.53
C ALA A 62 -1.55 0.32 0.18
N THR A 63 -2.32 0.07 -0.88
CA THR A 63 -1.78 -0.17 -2.23
C THR A 63 -1.22 1.11 -2.87
N LEU A 64 -1.76 2.29 -2.52
CA LEU A 64 -1.28 3.58 -3.06
C LEU A 64 0.06 4.02 -2.46
N VAL A 65 0.39 3.58 -1.25
CA VAL A 65 1.61 3.99 -0.56
C VAL A 65 2.78 3.10 -0.97
N SER A 66 3.83 3.71 -1.50
CA SER A 66 5.07 3.02 -1.88
C SER A 66 6.30 3.75 -1.34
N ALA A 67 7.34 2.99 -0.99
CA ALA A 67 8.60 3.52 -0.46
C ALA A 67 9.26 4.52 -1.43
N ILE A 68 9.23 4.22 -2.73
CA ILE A 68 9.76 5.10 -3.78
C ILE A 68 8.96 6.41 -3.85
N GLY A 69 7.64 6.32 -3.68
CA GLY A 69 6.76 7.49 -3.65
C GLY A 69 7.09 8.42 -2.49
N VAL A 70 7.29 7.88 -1.29
CA VAL A 70 7.63 8.66 -0.09
C VAL A 70 8.96 9.40 -0.27
N VAL A 71 10.00 8.71 -0.74
CA VAL A 71 11.31 9.33 -1.03
C VAL A 71 11.22 10.35 -2.17
N GLY A 72 10.42 10.06 -3.20
CA GLY A 72 10.18 10.98 -4.31
C GLY A 72 9.47 12.25 -3.88
N PHE A 73 8.47 12.14 -3.00
CA PHE A 73 7.76 13.30 -2.46
C PHE A 73 8.68 14.17 -1.62
N THR A 74 9.46 13.59 -0.71
CA THR A 74 10.40 14.39 0.09
C THR A 74 11.42 15.08 -0.80
N ALA A 75 12.02 14.39 -1.78
CA ALA A 75 12.91 14.99 -2.76
C ALA A 75 12.26 16.14 -3.54
N HIS A 76 11.00 15.98 -3.96
CA HIS A 76 10.25 17.04 -4.65
C HIS A 76 9.98 18.25 -3.74
N PHE A 77 9.57 18.03 -2.49
CA PHE A 77 9.36 19.12 -1.53
C PHE A 77 10.65 19.88 -1.23
N TYR A 78 11.79 19.19 -1.15
CA TYR A 78 13.09 19.84 -0.94
C TYR A 78 13.55 20.68 -2.14
N THR A 79 13.17 20.31 -3.37
CA THR A 79 13.66 20.96 -4.60
C THR A 79 12.71 22.02 -5.15
N TYR A 80 11.40 21.76 -5.15
CA TYR A 80 10.37 22.60 -5.76
C TYR A 80 9.39 23.21 -4.74
N GLY A 81 9.58 22.94 -3.45
CA GLY A 81 8.69 23.41 -2.39
C GLY A 81 7.29 22.82 -2.49
N LEU A 82 6.26 23.63 -2.24
CA LEU A 82 4.86 23.19 -2.14
C LEU A 82 4.14 23.03 -3.50
N HIS A 83 4.88 23.02 -4.62
CA HIS A 83 4.30 22.85 -5.95
C HIS A 83 3.49 21.55 -6.10
N TRP A 84 3.85 20.50 -5.34
CA TRP A 84 3.11 19.25 -5.34
C TRP A 84 1.61 19.39 -5.00
N LEU A 85 1.20 20.43 -4.26
CA LEU A 85 -0.21 20.68 -3.91
C LEU A 85 -1.13 20.86 -5.13
N TRP A 86 -0.59 21.26 -6.28
CA TRP A 86 -1.36 21.34 -7.52
C TRP A 86 -1.93 19.98 -7.97
N SER A 87 -1.36 18.86 -7.50
CA SER A 87 -1.89 17.52 -7.73
C SER A 87 -3.25 17.26 -7.08
N LEU A 88 -3.68 18.08 -6.10
CA LEU A 88 -4.99 17.96 -5.46
C LEU A 88 -6.14 18.32 -6.40
N VAL A 89 -5.91 19.26 -7.33
CA VAL A 89 -6.92 19.71 -8.30
C VAL A 89 -7.40 18.56 -9.20
N PRO A 90 -6.53 17.86 -9.95
CA PRO A 90 -6.97 16.73 -10.77
C PRO A 90 -7.54 15.59 -9.92
N LEU A 91 -7.07 15.39 -8.69
CA LEU A 91 -7.61 14.39 -7.78
C LEU A 91 -9.10 14.63 -7.49
N LEU A 92 -9.48 15.89 -7.26
CA LEU A 92 -10.87 16.28 -6.97
C LEU A 92 -11.81 16.04 -8.15
N PHE A 93 -11.32 16.16 -9.38
CA PHE A 93 -12.07 15.81 -10.60
C PHE A 93 -12.06 14.30 -10.88
N LEU A 94 -10.99 13.59 -10.54
CA LEU A 94 -10.87 12.15 -10.80
C LEU A 94 -11.85 11.34 -9.93
N VAL A 95 -12.04 11.71 -8.67
CA VAL A 95 -12.95 11.00 -7.73
C VAL A 95 -14.38 10.83 -8.27
N PRO A 96 -15.09 11.88 -8.71
CA PRO A 96 -16.45 11.72 -9.24
C PRO A 96 -16.48 10.95 -10.57
N VAL A 97 -15.44 11.07 -11.39
CA VAL A 97 -15.31 10.33 -12.66
C VAL A 97 -15.18 8.83 -12.40
N VAL A 98 -14.29 8.44 -11.49
CA VAL A 98 -14.11 7.03 -11.10
C VAL A 98 -15.39 6.49 -10.46
N SER A 99 -16.02 7.24 -9.56
CA SER A 99 -17.25 6.80 -8.90
C SER A 99 -18.44 6.62 -9.87
N ARG A 100 -18.61 7.50 -10.86
CA ARG A 100 -19.78 7.46 -11.76
C ARG A 100 -19.58 6.69 -13.05
N ILE A 101 -18.35 6.47 -13.49
CA ILE A 101 -18.06 5.81 -14.77
C ILE A 101 -17.40 4.46 -14.53
N VAL A 102 -16.34 4.42 -13.72
CA VAL A 102 -15.53 3.21 -13.53
C VAL A 102 -16.28 2.18 -12.69
N VAL A 103 -16.79 2.57 -11.52
CA VAL A 103 -17.50 1.65 -10.61
C VAL A 103 -18.71 0.96 -11.27
N PRO A 104 -19.65 1.65 -11.94
CA PRO A 104 -20.82 0.98 -12.52
C PRO A 104 -20.48 0.09 -13.72
N VAL A 105 -19.39 0.37 -14.44
CA VAL A 105 -18.92 -0.51 -15.51
C VAL A 105 -18.46 -1.84 -14.93
N PHE A 106 -17.58 -1.82 -13.92
CA PHE A 106 -17.06 -3.05 -13.31
C PHE A 106 -18.07 -3.81 -12.46
N TYR A 107 -19.11 -3.16 -11.94
CA TYR A 107 -20.16 -3.84 -11.17
C TYR A 107 -21.17 -4.59 -12.06
N ASN A 108 -21.27 -4.24 -13.35
CA ASN A 108 -22.17 -4.88 -14.33
C ASN A 108 -21.51 -5.99 -15.17
N LEU A 109 -20.27 -6.38 -14.85
CA LEU A 109 -19.56 -7.56 -15.40
C LEU A 109 -19.57 -8.71 -14.39
#